data_AF-A0A4Q7ZI81-F1
#
_entry.id   AF-A0A4Q7ZI81-F1
#
_cell.length_a   1.000
_cell.length_b   1.000
_cell.length_c   1.000
_cell.angle_alpha   90.00
_cell.angle_beta   90.00
_cell.angle_gamma   90.00
#
_symmetry.space_group_name_H-M   'P 1'
#
loop_
_entity.id
_entity.type
_entity.pdbx_description
1 polymer ?
#
loop_
_entity_poly.entity_id
_entity_poly.type
_entity_poly.pdbx_seq_one_letter_code
_entity_poly.pdbx_strand_id
1 'polypeptide(L)'
;MKYPRTFHLPDSPGATTDDRIQDDLSWLDGELVVTEKLDGGNLTFTRDAMYARSLDSGTHPWDRPAKALWAMTSHRIPDHWRVCGESMWARRSIAYTDLPGVFIVFGIWDETDTLLGWDDTVDWARRLELPVVPVLYRGGSLREARAAWAGLRDPETSEGFVVRSAGRIPAAEFDLRVLKWVRANHVRTEASWRHRDDFAVNGFA
;
A
#
# COMPACT_ATOMS: atom_id res chain seq x y z
N MET A 1 7.30 14.20 -4.02
CA MET A 1 5.89 14.24 -4.48
C MET A 1 5.05 13.34 -3.58
N LYS A 2 3.83 13.75 -3.21
CA LYS A 2 2.93 12.98 -2.35
C LYS A 2 2.32 11.79 -3.10
N TYR A 3 2.21 10.63 -2.45
CA TYR A 3 1.47 9.49 -3.01
C TYR A 3 -0.02 9.85 -3.21
N PRO A 4 -0.61 9.60 -4.40
CA PRO A 4 -2.00 9.97 -4.67
C PRO A 4 -2.99 9.30 -3.71
N ARG A 5 -4.21 9.84 -3.61
CA ARG A 5 -5.27 9.20 -2.82
C ARG A 5 -5.82 8.03 -3.64
N THR A 6 -5.76 6.81 -3.11
CA THR A 6 -6.47 5.67 -3.70
C THR A 6 -7.96 5.78 -3.42
N PHE A 7 -8.80 5.75 -4.46
CA PHE A 7 -10.25 5.87 -4.34
C PHE A 7 -10.87 4.51 -3.98
N HIS A 8 -12.02 4.56 -3.31
CA HIS A 8 -12.79 3.36 -2.99
C HIS A 8 -13.56 2.85 -4.21
N LEU A 9 -13.70 1.54 -4.28
CA LEU A 9 -14.76 0.90 -5.06
C LEU A 9 -16.14 1.32 -4.51
N PRO A 10 -17.20 1.45 -5.34
CA PRO A 10 -18.51 1.94 -4.91
C PRO A 10 -19.15 1.15 -3.76
N ASP A 11 -18.85 -0.15 -3.69
CA ASP A 11 -19.38 -1.08 -2.71
C ASP A 11 -18.39 -1.36 -1.55
N SER A 12 -17.37 -0.52 -1.37
CA SER A 12 -16.43 -0.63 -0.26
C SER A 12 -17.10 -0.26 1.07
N PRO A 13 -17.35 -1.20 1.99
CA PRO A 13 -18.14 -0.94 3.19
C PRO A 13 -17.40 -0.08 4.23
N GLY A 14 -16.07 0.00 4.17
CA GLY A 14 -15.25 0.86 5.03
C GLY A 14 -15.09 2.31 4.54
N ALA A 15 -15.78 2.73 3.47
CA ALA A 15 -15.72 4.11 2.99
C ALA A 15 -16.43 5.07 3.96
N THR A 16 -15.83 6.24 4.19
CA THR A 16 -16.37 7.31 5.03
C THR A 16 -16.72 8.55 4.20
N THR A 17 -17.31 9.58 4.83
CA THR A 17 -17.67 10.83 4.13
C THR A 17 -16.48 11.61 3.57
N ASP A 18 -15.27 11.40 4.12
CA ASP A 18 -14.04 12.07 3.68
C ASP A 18 -13.33 11.32 2.54
N ASP A 19 -13.80 10.11 2.21
CA ASP A 19 -13.26 9.28 1.17
C ASP A 19 -13.78 9.68 -0.22
N ARG A 20 -13.01 9.31 -1.25
CA ARG A 20 -13.41 9.45 -2.64
C ARG A 20 -13.78 8.08 -3.18
N ILE A 21 -14.87 8.03 -3.93
CA ILE A 21 -15.39 6.82 -4.58
C ILE A 21 -15.18 6.99 -6.09
N GLN A 22 -14.78 5.91 -6.77
CA GLN A 22 -14.70 5.86 -8.23
C GLN A 22 -15.88 5.08 -8.78
N ASP A 23 -16.68 5.72 -9.62
CA ASP A 23 -17.86 5.11 -10.25
C ASP A 23 -17.55 4.52 -11.63
N ASP A 24 -16.52 5.01 -12.32
CA ASP A 24 -16.08 4.42 -13.58
C ASP A 24 -15.24 3.17 -13.33
N LEU A 25 -15.88 2.03 -13.55
CA LEU A 25 -15.30 0.70 -13.41
C LEU A 25 -15.03 0.03 -14.77
N SER A 26 -15.15 0.76 -15.88
CA SER A 26 -15.07 0.22 -17.26
C SER A 26 -13.75 -0.49 -17.58
N TRP A 27 -12.70 -0.21 -16.82
CA TRP A 27 -11.39 -0.82 -17.00
C TRP A 27 -11.19 -2.15 -16.27
N LEU A 28 -12.10 -2.51 -15.36
CA LEU A 28 -11.95 -3.69 -14.50
C LEU A 28 -12.15 -5.03 -15.22
N ASP A 29 -12.40 -5.01 -16.53
CA ASP A 29 -12.41 -6.19 -17.40
C ASP A 29 -11.04 -6.47 -18.05
N GLY A 30 -10.06 -5.58 -17.86
CA GLY A 30 -8.68 -5.77 -18.30
C GLY A 30 -7.85 -6.64 -17.35
N GLU A 31 -6.57 -6.87 -17.67
CA GLU A 31 -5.67 -7.60 -16.74
C GLU A 31 -5.43 -6.79 -15.46
N LEU A 32 -5.87 -7.36 -14.34
CA LEU A 32 -5.80 -6.77 -13.01
C LEU A 32 -4.74 -7.48 -12.17
N VAL A 33 -4.17 -6.72 -11.24
CA VAL A 33 -3.47 -7.27 -10.08
C VAL A 33 -4.16 -6.80 -8.82
N VAL A 34 -4.45 -7.74 -7.94
CA VAL A 34 -5.13 -7.52 -6.68
C VAL A 34 -4.20 -7.92 -5.57
N THR A 35 -3.91 -6.97 -4.70
CA THR A 35 -2.99 -7.14 -3.58
C THR A 35 -3.74 -7.01 -2.28
N GLU A 36 -3.23 -7.66 -1.23
CA GLU A 36 -3.70 -7.41 0.11
C GLU A 36 -3.43 -5.95 0.49
N LYS A 37 -4.46 -5.29 1.02
CA LYS A 37 -4.28 -3.96 1.61
C LYS A 37 -3.78 -4.15 3.03
N LEU A 38 -2.49 -3.90 3.25
CA LEU A 38 -1.91 -3.96 4.59
C LEU A 38 -2.28 -2.73 5.41
N ASP A 39 -2.56 -2.94 6.70
CA ASP A 39 -2.94 -1.90 7.65
C ASP A 39 -1.70 -1.33 8.35
N GLY A 40 -1.00 -0.46 7.64
CA GLY A 40 0.20 0.22 8.13
C GLY A 40 0.19 1.73 7.87
N GLY A 41 1.38 2.31 7.75
CA GLY A 41 1.58 3.72 7.42
C GLY A 41 2.25 3.92 6.07
N ASN A 42 1.58 4.62 5.15
CA ASN A 42 2.18 4.95 3.85
C ASN A 42 3.49 5.76 4.01
N LEU A 43 4.58 5.20 3.49
CA LEU A 43 5.88 5.84 3.33
C LEU A 43 6.32 5.78 1.86
N THR A 44 7.15 6.76 1.49
CA THR A 44 7.84 6.79 0.20
C THR A 44 9.33 6.92 0.43
N PHE A 45 10.09 6.02 -0.19
CA PHE A 45 11.54 6.05 -0.27
C PHE A 45 11.93 6.62 -1.62
N THR A 46 12.77 7.65 -1.61
CA THR A 46 13.55 8.07 -2.76
C THR A 46 15.03 7.86 -2.44
N ARG A 47 15.92 8.12 -3.41
CA ARG A 47 17.35 8.12 -3.14
C ARG A 47 17.73 9.05 -1.98
N ASP A 48 17.17 10.25 -1.98
CA ASP A 48 17.62 11.34 -1.11
C ASP A 48 16.73 11.56 0.12
N ALA A 49 15.53 10.97 0.15
CA ALA A 49 14.59 11.19 1.24
C ALA A 49 13.68 9.99 1.53
N MET A 50 13.22 9.95 2.79
CA MET A 50 12.05 9.18 3.22
C MET A 50 11.00 10.16 3.73
N TYR A 51 9.74 9.99 3.29
CA TYR A 51 8.64 10.81 3.77
C TYR A 51 7.32 10.04 3.80
N ALA A 52 6.43 10.41 4.72
CA ALA A 52 5.07 9.90 4.73
C ALA A 52 4.20 10.57 3.66
N ARG A 53 2.99 10.05 3.47
CA ARG A 53 2.02 10.67 2.55
C ARG A 53 1.73 12.14 2.88
N SER A 54 1.71 12.53 4.15
CA SER A 54 1.72 13.96 4.52
C SER A 54 3.17 14.42 4.65
N LEU A 55 3.61 15.29 3.75
CA LEU A 55 5.03 15.65 3.61
C LEU A 55 5.58 16.43 4.81
N ASP A 56 4.69 17.04 5.60
CA ASP A 56 4.95 17.87 6.77
C ASP A 56 4.95 17.09 8.10
N SER A 57 4.67 15.79 8.08
CA SER A 57 4.52 14.97 9.30
C SER A 57 5.84 14.62 10.01
N GLY A 58 6.98 14.84 9.36
CA GLY A 58 8.29 14.44 9.90
C GLY A 58 8.48 12.91 9.94
N THR A 59 9.39 12.43 10.79
CA THR A 59 9.57 11.00 11.05
C THR A 59 9.04 10.66 12.42
N HIS A 60 7.98 9.87 12.48
CA HIS A 60 7.42 9.40 13.75
C HIS A 60 8.23 8.23 14.35
N PRO A 61 8.12 7.98 15.67
CA PRO A 61 8.81 6.86 16.32
C PRO A 61 8.56 5.50 15.66
N TRP A 62 7.32 5.24 15.21
CA TRP A 62 6.95 4.00 14.53
C TRP A 62 7.51 3.87 13.11
N ASP A 63 8.02 4.95 12.50
CA ASP A 63 8.65 4.91 11.17
C ASP A 63 10.18 4.78 11.25
N ARG A 64 10.77 4.81 12.44
CA ARG A 64 12.23 4.70 12.63
C ARG A 64 12.83 3.40 12.05
N PRO A 65 12.20 2.21 12.20
CA PRO A 65 12.71 0.99 11.58
C PRO A 65 12.70 1.05 10.06
N ALA A 66 11.63 1.58 9.46
CA ALA A 66 11.58 1.82 8.02
C ALA A 66 12.64 2.85 7.58
N LYS A 67 12.91 3.88 8.38
CA LYS A 67 13.97 4.86 8.11
C LYS A 67 15.37 4.25 8.14
N ALA A 68 15.63 3.33 9.07
CA ALA A 68 16.89 2.61 9.10
C ALA A 68 17.08 1.75 7.83
N LEU A 69 16.03 1.04 7.42
CA LEU A 69 16.02 0.28 6.17
C LEU A 69 16.22 1.18 4.94
N TRP A 70 15.56 2.34 4.89
CA TRP A 70 15.76 3.34 3.85
C TRP A 70 17.24 3.77 3.78
N ALA A 71 17.86 4.12 4.91
CA ALA A 71 19.25 4.56 4.93
C ALA A 71 20.23 3.50 4.38
N MET A 72 19.90 2.22 4.49
CA MET A 72 20.70 1.11 3.95
C MET A 72 20.46 0.87 2.45
N THR A 73 19.28 1.22 1.93
CA THR A 73 18.84 0.82 0.57
C THR A 73 18.73 1.99 -0.41
N SER A 74 18.61 3.22 0.07
CA SER A 74 18.25 4.38 -0.75
C SER A 74 19.21 4.68 -1.89
N HIS A 75 20.50 4.46 -1.68
CA HIS A 75 21.54 4.66 -2.69
C HIS A 75 21.35 3.78 -3.94
N ARG A 76 20.59 2.68 -3.84
CA ARG A 76 20.25 1.78 -4.95
C ARG A 76 19.01 2.23 -5.72
N ILE A 77 18.21 3.13 -5.16
CA ILE A 77 17.02 3.69 -5.83
C ILE A 77 17.52 4.64 -6.93
N PRO A 78 17.05 4.52 -8.18
CA PRO A 78 17.42 5.47 -9.24
C PRO A 78 17.01 6.90 -8.91
N ASP A 79 17.69 7.88 -9.51
CA ASP A 79 17.35 9.29 -9.33
C ASP A 79 15.92 9.55 -9.79
N HIS A 80 15.21 10.39 -9.06
CA HIS A 80 13.80 10.75 -9.31
C HIS A 80 12.76 9.62 -9.17
N TRP A 81 13.17 8.40 -8.82
CA TRP A 81 12.25 7.30 -8.54
C TRP A 81 11.67 7.37 -7.14
N ARG A 82 10.49 6.78 -6.97
CA ARG A 82 9.77 6.74 -5.69
C ARG A 82 9.26 5.34 -5.41
N VAL A 83 9.84 4.68 -4.41
CA VAL A 83 9.40 3.38 -3.91
C VAL A 83 8.40 3.61 -2.80
N CYS A 84 7.14 3.30 -3.05
CA CYS A 84 6.04 3.49 -2.11
C CYS A 84 5.67 2.16 -1.45
N GLY A 85 5.53 2.19 -0.13
CA GLY A 85 5.26 1.00 0.67
C GLY A 85 4.64 1.33 2.01
N GLU A 86 4.22 0.29 2.70
CA GLU A 86 3.57 0.37 4.00
C GLU A 86 4.60 0.16 5.10
N SER A 87 4.71 1.11 6.03
CA SER A 87 5.44 1.01 7.30
C SER A 87 4.64 0.15 8.25
N MET A 88 5.21 -0.98 8.64
CA MET A 88 4.49 -2.04 9.35
C MET A 88 4.96 -2.25 10.79
N TRP A 89 5.84 -1.41 11.32
CA TRP A 89 6.33 -1.57 12.69
C TRP A 89 5.23 -1.46 13.74
N ALA A 90 4.52 -0.32 13.76
CA ALA A 90 3.38 -0.15 14.66
C ALA A 90 2.21 -1.03 14.22
N ARG A 91 1.67 -1.79 15.16
CA ARG A 91 0.39 -2.47 15.02
C ARG A 91 -0.73 -1.43 15.00
N ARG A 92 -1.61 -1.57 14.01
CA ARG A 92 -2.81 -0.75 13.86
C ARG A 92 -4.05 -1.55 14.24
N SER A 93 -5.08 -1.52 13.41
CA SER A 93 -6.33 -2.25 13.64
C SER A 93 -6.19 -3.76 13.39
N ILE A 94 -5.14 -4.17 12.68
CA ILE A 94 -4.81 -5.58 12.44
C ILE A 94 -3.50 -5.92 13.15
N ALA A 95 -3.51 -7.05 13.86
CA ALA A 95 -2.35 -7.60 14.55
C ALA A 95 -1.67 -8.64 13.67
N TYR A 96 -0.71 -8.23 12.86
CA TYR A 96 0.07 -9.17 12.06
C TYR A 96 1.12 -9.87 12.94
N THR A 97 1.37 -11.14 12.67
CA THR A 97 2.29 -11.97 13.48
C THR A 97 3.51 -12.47 12.70
N ASP A 98 3.51 -12.36 11.38
CA ASP A 98 4.49 -13.01 10.49
C ASP A 98 4.76 -12.14 9.25
N LEU A 99 5.10 -10.87 9.46
CA LEU A 99 5.39 -9.96 8.35
C LEU A 99 6.79 -10.18 7.79
N PRO A 100 6.98 -10.10 6.46
CA PRO A 100 8.29 -10.31 5.82
C PRO A 100 9.26 -9.14 5.98
N GLY A 101 8.82 -8.03 6.59
CA GLY A 101 9.68 -6.86 6.81
C GLY A 101 8.93 -5.65 7.36
N VAL A 102 9.70 -4.66 7.81
CA VAL A 102 9.18 -3.42 8.42
C VAL A 102 8.63 -2.42 7.41
N PHE A 103 8.97 -2.58 6.13
CA PHE A 103 8.47 -1.80 5.01
C PHE A 103 8.15 -2.73 3.85
N ILE A 104 6.91 -2.67 3.35
CA ILE A 104 6.41 -3.60 2.33
C ILE A 104 5.90 -2.81 1.14
N VAL A 105 6.51 -3.01 -0.03
CA VAL A 105 6.27 -2.23 -1.25
C VAL A 105 4.91 -2.56 -1.84
N PHE A 106 4.14 -1.53 -2.21
CA PHE A 106 2.90 -1.67 -2.97
C PHE A 106 2.93 -0.97 -4.34
N GLY A 107 3.95 -0.14 -4.60
CA GLY A 107 4.07 0.54 -5.89
C GLY A 107 5.39 1.30 -6.05
N ILE A 108 5.88 1.39 -7.27
CA ILE A 108 7.11 2.14 -7.60
C ILE A 108 6.80 3.08 -8.75
N TRP A 109 7.21 4.33 -8.62
CA TRP A 109 7.10 5.35 -9.65
C TRP A 109 8.47 5.63 -10.27
N ASP A 110 8.50 5.76 -11.58
CA ASP A 110 9.70 6.17 -12.32
C ASP A 110 9.80 7.71 -12.46
N GLU A 111 10.86 8.16 -13.13
CA GLU A 111 11.17 9.57 -13.36
C GLU A 111 10.15 10.30 -14.23
N THR A 112 9.28 9.57 -14.94
CA THR A 112 8.26 10.12 -15.83
C THR A 112 6.92 10.37 -15.12
N ASP A 113 6.90 10.19 -13.80
CA ASP A 113 5.67 10.23 -13.00
C ASP A 113 4.68 9.11 -13.37
N THR A 114 5.21 7.96 -13.77
CA THR A 114 4.42 6.77 -14.11
C THR A 114 4.61 5.70 -13.05
N LEU A 115 3.49 5.19 -12.50
CA LEU A 115 3.51 4.02 -11.64
C LEU A 115 3.84 2.80 -12.52
N LEU A 116 4.90 2.10 -12.18
CA LEU A 116 5.36 0.92 -12.91
C LEU A 116 4.27 -0.14 -12.97
N GLY A 117 4.29 -0.95 -14.04
CA GLY A 117 3.52 -2.19 -14.11
C GLY A 117 3.85 -3.10 -12.93
N TRP A 118 2.96 -4.04 -12.62
CA TRP A 118 3.16 -4.90 -11.45
C TRP A 118 4.41 -5.76 -11.57
N ASP A 119 4.68 -6.33 -12.74
CA ASP A 119 5.87 -7.16 -12.96
C ASP A 119 7.17 -6.36 -12.79
N ASP A 120 7.23 -5.15 -13.36
CA ASP A 120 8.34 -4.21 -13.16
C ASP A 120 8.47 -3.81 -11.68
N THR A 121 7.35 -3.60 -10.97
CA THR A 121 7.33 -3.29 -9.53
C THR A 121 7.96 -4.42 -8.72
N VAL A 122 7.58 -5.67 -8.99
CA VAL A 122 8.12 -6.85 -8.30
C VAL A 122 9.60 -7.06 -8.62
N ASP A 123 9.99 -6.90 -9.89
CA ASP A 123 11.38 -7.04 -10.33
C ASP A 123 12.29 -6.00 -9.64
N TRP A 124 11.86 -4.73 -9.59
CA TRP A 124 12.60 -3.69 -8.89
C TRP A 124 12.61 -3.87 -7.37
N ALA A 125 11.48 -4.24 -6.75
CA ALA A 125 11.46 -4.53 -5.32
C ALA A 125 12.42 -5.68 -4.95
N ARG A 126 12.48 -6.73 -5.78
CA ARG A 126 13.47 -7.82 -5.63
C ARG A 126 14.90 -7.31 -5.74
N ARG A 127 15.19 -6.45 -6.73
CA ARG A 127 16.53 -5.83 -6.89
C ARG A 127 16.90 -4.93 -5.72
N LEU A 128 15.94 -4.38 -4.99
CA LEU A 128 16.16 -3.58 -3.79
C LEU A 128 16.13 -4.41 -2.50
N GLU A 129 15.87 -5.72 -2.61
CA GLU A 129 15.69 -6.64 -1.48
C GLU A 129 14.58 -6.19 -0.52
N LEU A 130 13.50 -5.65 -1.09
CA LEU A 130 12.31 -5.22 -0.37
C LEU A 130 11.14 -6.17 -0.64
N PRO A 131 10.40 -6.63 0.39
CA PRO A 131 9.21 -7.42 0.19
C PRO A 131 8.11 -6.59 -0.48
N VAL A 132 7.25 -7.25 -1.24
CA VAL A 132 6.04 -6.65 -1.82
C VAL A 132 4.80 -7.14 -1.08
N VAL A 133 3.73 -6.34 -1.13
CA VAL A 133 2.42 -6.76 -0.59
C VAL A 133 1.95 -8.07 -1.23
N PRO A 134 1.30 -8.97 -0.49
CA PRO A 134 0.81 -10.24 -1.03
C PRO A 134 -0.12 -10.03 -2.23
N VAL A 135 0.11 -10.76 -3.31
CA VAL A 135 -0.83 -10.84 -4.44
C VAL A 135 -1.90 -11.86 -4.09
N LEU A 136 -3.15 -11.43 -4.11
CA LEU A 136 -4.31 -12.27 -3.85
C LEU A 136 -4.91 -12.82 -5.14
N TYR A 137 -4.86 -12.05 -6.22
CA TYR A 137 -5.39 -12.45 -7.52
C TYR A 137 -4.71 -11.69 -8.66
N ARG A 138 -4.59 -12.35 -9.82
CA ARG A 138 -4.23 -11.75 -11.09
C ARG A 138 -5.10 -12.34 -12.19
N GLY A 139 -5.75 -11.50 -12.97
CA GLY A 139 -6.70 -11.93 -14.00
C GLY A 139 -7.66 -10.81 -14.39
N GLY A 140 -8.73 -11.14 -15.12
CA GLY A 140 -9.62 -10.16 -15.76
C GLY A 140 -10.94 -9.86 -15.05
N SER A 141 -11.12 -10.30 -13.80
CA SER A 141 -12.42 -10.18 -13.13
C SER A 141 -12.33 -9.64 -11.72
N LEU A 142 -12.97 -8.48 -11.49
CA LEU A 142 -13.20 -7.96 -10.14
C LEU A 142 -14.02 -8.92 -9.26
N ARG A 143 -14.91 -9.72 -9.86
CA ARG A 143 -15.68 -10.73 -9.11
C ARG A 143 -14.76 -11.81 -8.56
N GLU A 144 -13.84 -12.32 -9.38
CA GLU A 144 -12.87 -13.33 -8.97
C GLU A 144 -11.84 -12.75 -7.99
N ALA A 145 -11.43 -11.50 -8.16
CA ALA A 145 -10.61 -10.78 -7.19
C ALA A 145 -11.22 -10.78 -5.78
N ARG A 146 -12.53 -10.51 -5.69
CA ARG A 146 -13.26 -10.53 -4.42
C ARG A 146 -13.35 -11.93 -3.83
N ALA A 147 -13.64 -12.93 -4.67
CA ALA A 147 -13.67 -14.32 -4.25
C ALA A 147 -12.30 -14.79 -3.73
N ALA A 148 -11.21 -14.35 -4.36
CA ALA A 148 -9.85 -14.64 -3.93
C ALA A 148 -9.53 -14.03 -2.56
N TRP A 149 -9.90 -12.77 -2.32
CA TRP A 149 -9.77 -12.17 -0.97
C TRP A 149 -10.58 -12.96 0.06
N ALA A 150 -11.86 -13.25 -0.21
CA ALA A 150 -12.72 -13.98 0.72
C ALA A 150 -12.30 -15.45 0.97
N GLY A 151 -11.55 -16.05 0.04
CA GLY A 151 -11.02 -17.41 0.18
C GLY A 151 -9.67 -17.49 0.89
N LEU A 152 -8.89 -16.40 0.91
CA LEU A 152 -7.53 -16.35 1.48
C LEU A 152 -7.44 -15.55 2.78
N ARG A 153 -8.40 -14.68 3.03
CA ARG A 153 -8.43 -13.75 4.15
C ARG A 153 -9.83 -13.69 4.73
N ASP A 154 -9.89 -13.22 5.96
CA ASP A 154 -11.13 -12.91 6.63
C ASP A 154 -11.09 -11.47 7.15
N PRO A 155 -12.26 -10.88 7.46
CA PRO A 155 -12.32 -9.53 7.95
C PRO A 155 -11.49 -9.31 9.20
N GLU A 156 -11.23 -10.24 10.10
CA GLU A 156 -10.44 -10.00 11.32
C GLU A 156 -8.94 -9.84 11.06
N THR A 157 -8.43 -10.48 10.00
CA THR A 157 -7.00 -10.58 9.70
C THR A 157 -6.54 -9.72 8.53
N SER A 158 -7.46 -9.13 7.75
CA SER A 158 -7.14 -8.32 6.58
C SER A 158 -8.01 -7.08 6.47
N GLU A 159 -7.42 -5.94 6.07
CA GLU A 159 -8.17 -4.68 5.90
C GLU A 159 -9.08 -4.77 4.67
N GLY A 160 -8.64 -5.51 3.66
CA GLY A 160 -9.26 -5.57 2.36
C GLY A 160 -8.20 -5.75 1.27
N PHE A 161 -8.45 -5.18 0.11
CA PHE A 161 -7.56 -5.31 -1.05
C PHE A 161 -7.45 -4.02 -1.84
N VAL A 162 -6.37 -3.91 -2.60
CA VAL A 162 -6.17 -2.90 -3.64
C VAL A 162 -6.21 -3.61 -4.98
N VAL A 163 -7.04 -3.12 -5.90
CA VAL A 163 -7.08 -3.55 -7.30
C VAL A 163 -6.43 -2.49 -8.18
N ARG A 164 -5.55 -2.91 -9.07
CA ARG A 164 -4.91 -2.03 -10.05
C ARG A 164 -4.83 -2.68 -11.42
N SER A 165 -4.68 -1.86 -12.47
CA SER A 165 -4.24 -2.39 -13.76
C SER A 165 -2.86 -3.04 -13.61
N ALA A 166 -2.65 -4.18 -14.25
CA ALA A 166 -1.36 -4.88 -14.25
C ALA A 166 -0.27 -4.06 -14.95
N GLY A 167 -0.65 -3.25 -15.94
CA GLY A 167 0.24 -2.39 -16.71
C GLY A 167 0.69 -1.13 -15.97
N ARG A 168 1.47 -0.31 -16.70
CA ARG A 168 1.90 1.02 -16.26
C ARG A 168 0.72 1.97 -16.14
N ILE A 169 0.75 2.85 -15.15
CA ILE A 169 -0.33 3.78 -14.83
C ILE A 169 0.26 5.19 -14.73
N PRO A 170 0.02 6.08 -15.70
CA PRO A 170 0.38 7.49 -15.60
C PRO A 170 -0.27 8.12 -14.36
N ALA A 171 0.40 9.09 -13.71
CA ALA A 171 -0.15 9.74 -12.51
C ALA A 171 -1.57 10.31 -12.70
N ALA A 172 -1.87 10.83 -13.90
CA ALA A 172 -3.18 11.38 -14.25
C ALA A 172 -4.32 10.33 -14.29
N GLU A 173 -3.99 9.04 -14.39
CA GLU A 173 -4.96 7.94 -14.41
C GLU A 173 -5.04 7.18 -13.08
N PHE A 174 -4.27 7.58 -12.06
CA PHE A 174 -4.13 6.79 -10.84
C PHE A 174 -5.46 6.56 -10.11
N ASP A 175 -6.28 7.60 -9.98
CA ASP A 175 -7.57 7.57 -9.28
C ASP A 175 -8.66 6.80 -10.03
N LEU A 176 -8.43 6.53 -11.32
CA LEU A 176 -9.22 5.60 -12.12
C LEU A 176 -8.68 4.18 -11.97
N ARG A 177 -7.38 3.97 -12.19
CA ARG A 177 -6.75 2.66 -12.40
C ARG A 177 -6.24 1.95 -11.14
N VAL A 178 -6.33 2.59 -9.97
CA VAL A 178 -5.95 2.01 -8.68
C VAL A 178 -7.06 2.29 -7.67
N LEU A 179 -7.80 1.25 -7.30
CA LEU A 179 -8.94 1.33 -6.40
C LEU A 179 -8.75 0.41 -5.21
N LYS A 180 -9.45 0.69 -4.11
CA LYS A 180 -9.41 -0.15 -2.91
C LYS A 180 -10.80 -0.58 -2.47
N TRP A 181 -10.87 -1.75 -1.87
CA TRP A 181 -12.00 -2.21 -1.09
C TRP A 181 -11.52 -2.42 0.34
N VAL A 182 -12.28 -1.90 1.31
CA VAL A 182 -11.93 -1.93 2.74
C VAL A 182 -13.12 -2.49 3.52
N ARG A 183 -12.88 -3.43 4.43
CA ARG A 183 -13.89 -4.03 5.31
C ARG A 183 -14.64 -2.98 6.13
N ALA A 184 -15.85 -3.32 6.56
CA ALA A 184 -16.62 -2.47 7.46
C ALA A 184 -15.88 -2.28 8.80
N ASN A 185 -15.98 -1.08 9.38
CA ASN A 185 -15.43 -0.78 10.71
C ASN A 185 -13.94 -1.14 10.85
N HIS A 186 -13.13 -0.84 9.82
CA HIS A 186 -11.71 -1.20 9.82
C HIS A 186 -10.93 -0.54 10.95
N VAL A 187 -11.13 0.76 11.18
CA VAL A 187 -10.41 1.49 12.25
C VAL A 187 -10.94 1.03 13.60
N ARG A 188 -10.14 0.23 14.31
CA ARG A 188 -10.48 -0.37 15.61
C ARG A 188 -9.63 0.13 16.77
N THR A 189 -8.64 0.97 16.49
CA THR A 189 -7.75 1.58 17.50
C THR A 189 -8.04 3.07 17.65
N GLU A 190 -8.05 3.57 18.88
CA GLU A 190 -8.17 5.01 19.14
C GLU A 190 -7.00 5.80 18.56
N ALA A 191 -7.24 6.98 17.96
CA ALA A 191 -6.17 7.77 17.35
C ALA A 191 -5.09 8.26 18.34
N SER A 192 -5.38 8.24 19.64
CA SER A 192 -4.52 8.74 20.73
C SER A 192 -3.15 8.07 20.80
N TRP A 193 -3.01 6.83 20.34
CA TRP A 193 -1.71 6.13 20.33
C TRP A 193 -0.65 6.84 19.48
N ARG A 194 -1.05 7.65 18.49
CA ARG A 194 -0.12 8.40 17.62
C ARG A 194 0.56 9.57 18.33
N HIS A 195 0.16 9.89 19.55
CA HIS A 195 0.77 10.95 20.35
C HIS A 195 1.62 10.40 21.51
N ARG A 196 1.94 9.11 21.45
CA ARG A 196 2.62 8.38 22.51
C ARG A 196 3.82 7.62 21.96
N ASP A 197 4.80 7.39 22.83
CA ASP A 197 5.97 6.56 22.52
C ASP A 197 5.75 5.07 22.85
N ASP A 198 4.65 4.75 23.55
CA ASP A 198 4.21 3.38 23.83
C ASP A 198 3.05 2.97 22.91
N PHE A 199 3.36 2.15 21.91
CA PHE A 199 2.40 1.58 20.98
C PHE A 199 2.69 0.10 20.74
N ALA A 200 1.64 -0.67 20.41
CA ALA A 200 1.80 -2.08 20.08
C ALA A 200 2.59 -2.24 18.77
N VAL A 201 3.37 -3.31 18.67
CA VAL A 201 4.23 -3.63 17.51
C VAL A 201 3.71 -4.91 16.84
N ASN A 202 3.83 -5.00 15.52
CA ASN A 202 3.52 -6.24 14.77
C ASN A 202 4.60 -7.32 14.98
N GLY A 203 4.27 -8.57 14.66
CA GLY A 203 5.23 -9.66 14.54
C GLY A 203 5.87 -9.72 13.15
N PHE A 204 7.14 -10.14 13.10
CA PHE A 204 7.97 -10.25 11.90
C PHE A 204 8.63 -11.63 11.84
N ALA A 205 8.83 -12.15 10.63
CA ALA A 205 9.49 -13.43 10.35
C ALA A 205 11.00 -13.42 10.61
#